data_AF-S4P649-F1
#
_entry.id   AF-S4P649-F1
#
_cell.length_a   1.000
_cell.length_b   1.000
_cell.length_c   1.000
_cell.angle_alpha   90.00
_cell.angle_beta   90.00
_cell.angle_gamma   90.00
#
_symmetry.space_group_name_H-M   'P 1'
#
loop_
_entity.id
_entity.type
_entity.pdbx_description
1 polymer ?
#
loop_
_entity_poly.entity_id
_entity_poly.type
_entity_poly.pdbx_seq_one_letter_code
_entity_poly.pdbx_strand_id
1 'polypeptide(L)' 'KAECTAQAAYDHTEGRCIFASGSPFPPVQYDGKEYHPGQGNNSYIFPGVALGVIATATHHIPETMFLTAARTLANFV' A
#
# COMPACT_ATOMS: atom_id res chain seq x y z
N LYS A 1 -4.61 -3.22 14.95
CA LYS A 1 -6.07 -3.42 14.94
C LYS A 1 -6.63 -2.54 13.82
N ALA A 2 -7.33 -3.11 12.85
CA ALA A 2 -7.86 -2.34 11.73
C ALA A 2 -9.10 -1.53 12.15
N GLU A 3 -9.31 -0.38 11.51
CA GLU A 3 -10.46 0.51 11.70
C GLU A 3 -11.77 -0.14 11.23
N CYS A 4 -11.70 -0.91 10.14
CA CYS A 4 -12.77 -1.78 9.66
C CYS A 4 -12.18 -2.99 8.92
N THR A 5 -13.01 -3.99 8.59
CA THR A 5 -12.60 -5.12 7.75
C THR A 5 -12.82 -4.81 6.27
N ALA A 6 -12.10 -5.49 5.39
CA ALA A 6 -12.32 -5.38 3.94
C ALA A 6 -13.77 -5.68 3.54
N GLN A 7 -14.36 -6.76 4.10
CA GLN A 7 -15.77 -7.12 3.87
C GLN A 7 -16.71 -5.97 4.24
N ALA A 8 -16.56 -5.40 5.44
CA ALA A 8 -17.40 -4.30 5.88
C ALA A 8 -17.28 -3.10 4.95
N ALA A 9 -16.08 -2.77 4.47
CA ALA A 9 -15.89 -1.66 3.54
C ALA A 9 -16.61 -1.89 2.20
N TYR A 10 -16.56 -3.10 1.63
CA TYR A 10 -17.28 -3.41 0.39
C TYR A 10 -18.79 -3.42 0.59
N ASP A 11 -19.28 -4.02 1.67
CA ASP A 11 -20.72 -4.09 1.98
C ASP A 11 -21.34 -2.69 2.13
N HIS A 12 -20.67 -1.79 2.85
CA HIS A 12 -21.19 -0.44 3.13
C HIS A 12 -21.01 0.55 1.98
N THR A 13 -20.30 0.15 0.92
CA THR A 13 -20.06 1.00 -0.25
C THR A 13 -20.60 0.41 -1.54
N GLU A 14 -21.34 -0.70 -1.44
CA GLU A 14 -21.84 -1.47 -2.58
C GLU A 14 -20.71 -1.81 -3.58
N GLY A 15 -19.56 -2.23 -3.06
CA GLY A 15 -18.38 -2.59 -3.84
C GLY A 15 -17.65 -1.41 -4.53
N ARG A 16 -18.05 -0.15 -4.29
CA ARG A 16 -17.47 1.04 -4.96
C ARG A 16 -16.15 1.52 -4.37
N CYS A 17 -15.83 1.16 -3.12
CA CYS A 17 -14.62 1.65 -2.48
C CYS A 17 -13.34 1.08 -3.10
N ILE A 18 -12.26 1.86 -3.02
CA ILE A 18 -10.90 1.35 -3.18
C ILE A 18 -10.39 1.10 -1.77
N PHE A 19 -10.16 -0.17 -1.43
CA PHE A 19 -9.77 -0.56 -0.09
C PHE A 19 -8.31 -0.99 -0.02
N ALA A 20 -7.59 -0.41 0.94
CA ALA A 20 -6.27 -0.86 1.38
C ALA A 20 -6.17 -0.75 2.90
N SER A 21 -5.34 -1.59 3.51
CA SER A 21 -5.15 -1.62 4.97
C SER A 21 -3.69 -1.90 5.36
N GLY A 22 -3.32 -1.59 6.61
CA GLY A 22 -1.99 -1.92 7.12
C GLY A 22 -1.80 -3.42 7.38
N SER A 23 -2.83 -4.08 7.92
CA SER A 23 -2.85 -5.54 8.12
C SER A 23 -3.38 -6.26 6.88
N PRO A 24 -2.90 -7.49 6.58
CA PRO A 24 -3.41 -8.25 5.46
C PRO A 24 -4.85 -8.70 5.71
N PHE A 25 -5.66 -8.74 4.65
CA PHE A 25 -6.98 -9.37 4.65
C PHE A 25 -7.04 -10.41 3.52
N PRO A 26 -7.82 -11.50 3.70
CA PRO A 26 -8.07 -12.43 2.61
C PRO A 26 -8.86 -11.76 1.47
N PRO A 27 -8.89 -12.36 0.27
CA PRO A 27 -9.80 -11.96 -0.79
C PRO A 27 -11.25 -11.90 -0.32
N VAL A 28 -12.02 -10.97 -0.87
CA VAL A 28 -13.43 -10.75 -0.54
C VAL A 28 -14.28 -11.03 -1.78
N GLN A 29 -15.31 -11.86 -1.62
CA GLN A 29 -16.32 -12.07 -2.65
C GLN A 29 -17.49 -11.11 -2.41
N TYR A 30 -17.78 -10.26 -3.40
CA TYR A 30 -18.88 -9.31 -3.35
C TYR A 30 -19.56 -9.22 -4.73
N ASP A 31 -20.88 -9.45 -4.76
CA ASP A 31 -21.72 -9.39 -5.97
C ASP A 31 -21.15 -10.19 -7.18
N GLY A 32 -20.73 -11.43 -6.91
CA GLY A 32 -20.16 -12.32 -7.93
C GLY A 32 -18.75 -11.97 -8.41
N LYS A 33 -18.11 -10.94 -7.82
CA LYS A 33 -16.74 -10.53 -8.11
C LYS A 33 -15.82 -10.75 -6.90
N GLU A 34 -14.62 -11.25 -7.18
CA GLU A 34 -13.55 -11.35 -6.19
C GLU A 34 -12.74 -10.05 -6.17
N TYR A 35 -12.52 -9.52 -4.97
CA TYR A 35 -11.69 -8.36 -4.69
C TYR A 35 -10.47 -8.80 -3.89
N HIS A 36 -9.29 -8.26 -4.24
CA HIS A 36 -8.04 -8.48 -3.51
C HIS A 36 -7.63 -7.17 -2.80
N PRO A 37 -7.95 -7.03 -1.49
CA PRO A 37 -7.54 -5.87 -0.70
C PRO A 37 -6.04 -5.60 -0.76
N GLY A 38 -5.66 -4.36 -1.07
CA GLY A 38 -4.25 -3.96 -1.03
C GLY A 38 -3.72 -3.88 0.40
N GLN A 39 -2.45 -4.25 0.60
CA GLN A 39 -1.76 -4.03 1.88
C GLN A 39 -0.78 -2.87 1.76
N GLY A 40 -1.01 -1.80 2.54
CA GLY A 40 -0.07 -0.69 2.69
C GLY A 40 1.12 -1.09 3.56
N ASN A 41 2.03 -1.89 3.02
CA ASN A 41 3.19 -2.41 3.75
C ASN A 41 4.46 -1.61 3.44
N ASN A 42 5.13 -1.10 4.48
CA ASN A 42 6.36 -0.31 4.32
C ASN A 42 7.53 -1.12 3.74
N SER A 43 7.45 -2.45 3.72
CA SER A 43 8.41 -3.30 3.00
C SER A 43 8.51 -2.99 1.50
N TYR A 44 7.51 -2.34 0.90
CA TYR A 44 7.59 -1.87 -0.49
C TYR A 44 8.45 -0.60 -0.65
N ILE A 45 8.77 0.10 0.43
CA ILE A 45 9.49 1.39 0.40
C ILE A 45 10.90 1.26 0.95
N PHE A 46 11.04 0.79 2.20
CA PHE A 46 12.32 0.87 2.92
C PHE A 46 13.50 0.17 2.22
N PRO A 47 13.34 -1.02 1.60
CA PRO A 47 14.46 -1.66 0.90
C PRO A 47 14.98 -0.83 -0.27
N GLY A 48 14.08 -0.25 -1.08
CA GLY A 48 14.46 0.59 -2.22
C GLY A 48 15.11 1.91 -1.80
N VAL A 49 14.56 2.56 -0.77
CA VAL A 49 15.15 3.78 -0.20
C VAL A 49 16.53 3.49 0.38
N ALA A 50 16.68 2.43 1.18
CA ALA A 50 17.94 2.05 1.79
C ALA A 50 19.01 1.72 0.74
N LEU A 51 18.64 0.96 -0.30
CA LEU A 51 19.53 0.68 -1.43
C LEU A 51 19.98 1.97 -2.12
N GLY A 52 19.06 2.90 -2.36
CA GLY A 52 19.38 4.21 -2.93
C GLY A 52 20.38 4.98 -2.08
N VAL A 53 20.16 5.06 -0.77
CA VAL A 53 21.07 5.74 0.18
C VAL A 53 22.46 5.13 0.17
N ILE A 54 22.56 3.79 0.22
CA ILE A 54 23.84 3.08 0.21
C ILE A 54 24.57 3.29 -1.12
N ALA A 55 23.86 3.17 -2.25
CA ALA A 55 24.44 3.28 -3.58
C ALA A 55 24.97 4.68 -3.90
N THR A 56 24.33 5.72 -3.38
CA THR A 56 24.73 7.13 -3.62
C THR A 56 25.53 7.74 -2.46
N ALA A 57 25.81 6.97 -1.40
CA ALA A 57 26.46 7.45 -0.18
C ALA A 57 25.81 8.71 0.40
N THR A 58 24.47 8.78 0.34
CA THR A 58 23.71 9.95 0.75
C THR A 58 23.86 10.21 2.26
N HIS A 59 24.27 11.42 2.64
CA HIS A 59 24.52 11.79 4.05
C HIS A 59 23.24 12.18 4.82
N HIS A 60 22.27 12.77 4.13
CA HIS A 60 20.99 13.18 4.71
C HIS A 60 19.83 12.70 3.86
N ILE A 61 18.79 12.17 4.49
CA ILE A 61 17.60 11.64 3.82
C ILE A 61 16.51 12.72 3.88
N PRO A 62 16.31 13.53 2.82
CA PRO A 62 15.24 14.51 2.79
C PRO A 62 13.88 13.85 2.55
N GLU A 63 12.79 14.53 2.95
CA GLU A 63 11.41 14.09 2.71
C GLU A 63 11.11 13.82 1.23
N THR A 64 11.76 14.55 0.33
CA THR A 64 11.62 14.39 -1.11
C THR A 64 12.04 12.99 -1.59
N MET A 65 12.93 12.30 -0.88
CA MET A 65 13.32 10.92 -1.20
C MET A 65 12.15 9.94 -0.95
N PHE A 66 11.41 10.12 0.14
CA PHE A 66 10.22 9.32 0.43
C PHE A 66 9.08 9.63 -0.53
N LEU A 67 8.87 10.90 -0.88
CA LEU A 67 7.87 11.28 -1.90
C LEU A 67 8.21 10.67 -3.26
N THR A 68 9.50 10.66 -3.63
CA THR A 68 9.96 10.03 -4.88
C THR A 68 9.73 8.51 -4.83
N ALA A 69 10.08 7.85 -3.73
CA ALA A 69 9.84 6.42 -3.56
C ALA A 69 8.35 6.06 -3.67
N ALA A 70 7.47 6.84 -3.03
CA ALA A 70 6.01 6.64 -3.11
C ALA A 70 5.47 6.81 -4.54
N ARG A 71 5.90 7.86 -5.25
CA ARG A 71 5.51 8.09 -6.67
C ARG A 71 6.04 6.99 -7.58
N THR A 72 7.28 6.56 -7.38
CA THR A 72 7.89 5.48 -8.15
C THR A 72 7.13 4.18 -7.92
N LEU A 73 6.82 3.81 -6.66
CA LEU A 73 6.03 2.62 -6.34
C LEU A 73 4.65 2.65 -7.00
N ALA A 74 3.97 3.80 -6.99
CA ALA A 74 2.65 3.95 -7.61
C ALA A 74 2.65 3.72 -9.13
N ASN A 75 3.81 3.79 -9.81
CA ASN A 75 3.92 3.50 -11.25
C ASN A 75 4.11 2.00 -11.56
N PHE A 76 4.20 1.13 -10.55
CA PHE A 76 4.35 -0.33 -10.72
C PHE A 76 3.03 -1.10 -10.56
N VAL A 77 1.91 -0.41 -10.34
CA VAL A 77 0.57 -0.99 -10.12
C VAL A 77 -0.42 -0.57 -11.19
#